data_AF-A0A2V7SK38-F1
#
_entry.id   AF-A0A2V7SK38-F1
#
_cell.length_a   1.000
_cell.length_b   1.000
_cell.length_c   1.000
_cell.angle_alpha   90.00
_cell.angle_beta   90.00
_cell.angle_gamma   90.00
#
_symmetry.space_group_name_H-M   'P 1'
#
loop_
_entity.id
_entity.type
_entity.pdbx_description
1 polymer ?
#
loop_
_entity_poly.entity_id
_entity_poly.type
_entity_poly.pdbx_seq_one_letter_code
_entity_poly.pdbx_strand_id
1 'polypeptide(L)' 'MAVNTRMAELLLPMLSLPFFVPIVMGAAQSSARLMAGRPIAEAWPWLRILVAFDIVFVTACTLAFPYTLDE' A
#
# COMPACT_ATOMS: atom_id res chain seq x y z
N MET A 1 23.60 -14.73 16.13
CA MET A 1 23.09 -14.13 14.88
C MET A 1 21.79 -14.76 14.36
N ALA A 2 21.29 -15.88 14.89
CA ALA A 2 20.08 -16.57 14.37
C ALA A 2 18.73 -16.17 15.00
N VAL A 3 18.73 -15.36 16.07
CA VAL A 3 17.49 -14.92 16.75
C VAL A 3 16.86 -13.69 16.06
N ASN A 4 17.68 -12.81 15.46
CA ASN A 4 17.20 -11.59 14.83
C ASN A 4 16.45 -11.87 13.51
N THR A 5 16.87 -12.91 12.76
CA THR A 5 16.20 -13.34 11.51
C THR A 5 14.77 -13.82 11.73
N ARG A 6 14.51 -14.60 12.80
CA ARG A 6 13.14 -15.04 13.14
C ARG A 6 12.21 -13.88 13.53
N MET A 7 12.74 -12.84 14.16
CA MET A 7 11.97 -11.64 14.50
C MET A 7 11.63 -10.83 13.24
N ALA A 8 12.59 -10.62 12.33
CA ALA A 8 12.34 -9.95 11.04
C ALA A 8 11.31 -10.70 10.17
N GLU A 9 11.36 -12.04 10.15
CA GLU A 9 10.40 -12.89 9.42
C GLU A 9 8.97 -12.83 9.99
N LEU A 10 8.82 -12.57 11.29
CA LEU A 10 7.51 -12.38 11.94
C LEU A 10 7.02 -10.94 11.87
N LEU A 11 7.94 -9.97 11.86
CA LEU A 11 7.63 -8.55 11.67
C LEU A 11 7.14 -8.26 10.25
N LEU A 12 7.68 -8.95 9.25
CA LEU A 12 7.25 -8.86 7.84
C LEU A 12 5.73 -9.04 7.66
N PRO A 13 5.09 -10.15 8.07
CA PRO A 13 3.66 -10.33 7.97
C PRO A 13 2.88 -9.33 8.84
N MET A 14 3.37 -9.03 10.06
CA MET A 14 2.72 -8.07 10.96
C MET A 14 2.72 -6.63 10.46
N LEU A 15 3.74 -6.21 9.71
CA LEU A 15 3.82 -4.90 9.04
C LEU A 15 3.12 -4.91 7.68
N SER A 16 3.18 -6.02 6.95
CA SER A 16 2.53 -6.14 5.64
C SER A 16 1.02 -6.07 5.75
N LEU A 17 0.42 -6.68 6.79
CA LEU A 17 -1.03 -6.66 7.00
C LEU A 17 -1.60 -5.23 7.09
N PRO A 18 -1.19 -4.36 8.04
CA PRO A 18 -1.69 -2.99 8.13
C PRO A 18 -1.32 -2.15 6.90
N PHE A 19 -0.25 -2.51 6.19
CA PHE A 19 0.16 -1.86 4.95
C PHE A 19 -0.76 -2.19 3.77
N PHE A 20 -1.24 -3.43 3.65
CA PHE A 20 -2.18 -3.85 2.61
C PHE A 20 -3.61 -3.38 2.87
N VAL A 21 -4.01 -3.18 4.13
CA VAL A 21 -5.37 -2.72 4.48
C VAL A 21 -5.84 -1.49 3.68
N PRO A 22 -5.11 -0.35 3.64
CA PRO A 22 -5.58 0.84 2.93
C PRO A 22 -5.71 0.62 1.42
N ILE A 23 -4.81 -0.16 0.81
CA ILE A 23 -4.88 -0.53 -0.61
C ILE A 23 -6.12 -1.37 -0.88
N VAL A 24 -6.28 -2.48 -0.16
CA VAL A 24 -7.36 -3.44 -0.42
C VAL A 24 -8.70 -2.79 -0.16
N MET A 25 -8.81 -1.99 0.91
CA MET A 25 -10.01 -1.21 1.21
C MET A 25 -10.29 -0.18 0.11
N GLY A 26 -9.30 0.61 -0.31
CA GLY A 26 -9.45 1.59 -1.39
C GLY A 26 -9.91 0.96 -2.70
N ALA A 27 -9.29 -0.15 -3.09
CA ALA A 27 -9.62 -0.88 -4.32
C ALA A 27 -11.01 -1.52 -4.27
N ALA A 28 -11.33 -2.23 -3.18
CA ALA A 28 -12.63 -2.88 -3.03
C ALA A 28 -13.77 -1.86 -3.01
N GLN A 29 -13.58 -0.75 -2.28
CA GLN A 29 -14.60 0.29 -2.12
C GLN A 29 -14.81 1.15 -3.37
N SER A 30 -13.74 1.45 -4.11
CA SER A 30 -13.87 2.14 -5.41
C SER A 30 -14.54 1.23 -6.44
N SER A 31 -14.13 -0.04 -6.52
CA SER A 31 -14.70 -1.03 -7.44
C SER A 31 -16.18 -1.29 -7.16
N ALA A 32 -16.55 -1.50 -5.90
CA ALA A 32 -17.94 -1.75 -5.51
C ALA A 32 -18.88 -0.59 -5.91
N ARG A 33 -18.44 0.67 -5.72
CA ARG A 33 -19.23 1.85 -6.09
C ARG A 33 -19.35 2.01 -7.61
N LEU A 34 -18.26 1.78 -8.32
CA LEU A 34 -18.23 1.89 -9.79
C LEU A 34 -19.09 0.79 -10.43
N MET A 35 -19.00 -0.45 -9.95
CA MET A 35 -19.81 -1.57 -10.42
C MET A 35 -21.30 -1.43 -10.05
N ALA A 36 -21.61 -0.75 -8.95
CA ALA A 36 -22.98 -0.41 -8.57
C ALA A 36 -23.59 0.73 -9.42
N GLY A 37 -22.87 1.25 -10.43
CA GLY A 37 -23.34 2.35 -11.28
C GLY A 37 -23.49 3.69 -10.55
N ARG A 38 -22.86 3.84 -9.38
CA ARG A 38 -22.92 5.09 -8.61
C ARG A 38 -22.07 6.18 -9.27
N PRO A 39 -22.38 7.46 -9.04
CA PRO A 39 -21.58 8.56 -9.53
C PRO A 39 -20.11 8.41 -9.14
N ILE A 40 -19.19 8.68 -10.06
CA ILE A 40 -17.74 8.55 -9.82
C ILE A 40 -17.26 9.45 -8.68
N ALA A 41 -17.97 10.55 -8.41
CA ALA A 41 -17.74 11.43 -7.28
C ALA A 41 -17.79 10.69 -5.92
N GLU A 42 -18.57 9.62 -5.82
CA GLU A 42 -18.64 8.80 -4.61
C GLU A 42 -17.46 7.81 -4.48
N ALA A 43 -16.86 7.40 -5.59
CA ALA A 43 -15.65 6.58 -5.61
C ALA A 43 -14.38 7.43 -5.42
N TRP A 44 -14.46 8.73 -5.70
CA TRP A 44 -13.35 9.68 -5.63
C TRP A 44 -12.57 9.69 -4.30
N PRO A 45 -13.20 9.65 -3.11
CA PRO A 45 -12.47 9.62 -1.85
C PRO A 45 -11.58 8.37 -1.70
N TRP A 46 -12.07 7.22 -2.18
CA TRP A 46 -11.34 5.94 -2.11
C TRP A 46 -10.24 5.86 -3.14
N LEU A 47 -10.49 6.37 -4.35
CA LEU A 47 -9.46 6.56 -5.38
C LEU A 47 -8.37 7.51 -4.90
N ARG A 48 -8.70 8.57 -4.17
CA ARG A 48 -7.72 9.50 -3.61
C ARG A 48 -6.77 8.82 -2.62
N ILE A 49 -7.26 7.87 -1.82
CA ILE A 49 -6.41 7.08 -0.90
C ILE A 49 -5.44 6.20 -1.68
N LEU A 50 -5.92 5.51 -2.73
CA LEU A 50 -5.06 4.69 -3.60
C LEU A 50 -3.96 5.54 -4.26
N VAL A 51 -4.33 6.67 -4.85
CA VAL A 51 -3.37 7.58 -5.50
C VAL A 51 -2.37 8.16 -4.50
N ALA A 52 -2.83 8.54 -3.30
CA ALA A 52 -1.92 9.03 -2.26
C ALA A 52 -0.93 7.95 -1.82
N PHE A 53 -1.40 6.71 -1.67
CA PHE A 53 -0.54 5.57 -1.37
C PHE A 53 0.48 5.34 -2.49
N ASP A 54 0.06 5.33 -3.75
CA ASP A 54 0.95 5.13 -4.90
C ASP A 54 2.03 6.21 -4.97
N ILE A 55 1.67 7.48 -4.75
CA ILE A 55 2.62 8.59 -4.73
C ILE A 55 3.67 8.40 -3.63
N VAL A 56 3.23 8.07 -2.41
CA VAL A 56 4.14 7.85 -1.27
C VAL A 56 5.08 6.68 -1.57
N PHE A 57 4.55 5.57 -2.08
CA PHE A 57 5.33 4.38 -2.35
C PHE A 57 6.32 4.59 -3.49
N VAL A 58 5.89 5.17 -4.61
CA VAL A 58 6.78 5.51 -5.74
C VAL A 58 7.87 6.47 -5.30
N THR A 59 7.53 7.49 -4.51
CA THR A 59 8.52 8.45 -3.99
C THR A 59 9.51 7.74 -3.05
N ALA A 60 9.02 6.94 -2.11
CA ALA A 60 9.87 6.21 -1.18
C ALA A 60 10.79 5.22 -1.90
N CYS A 61 10.28 4.44 -2.86
CA CYS A 61 11.08 3.52 -3.66
C CYS A 61 12.11 4.27 -4.52
N THR A 62 11.74 5.38 -5.14
CA THR A 62 12.67 6.19 -5.95
C THR A 62 13.80 6.75 -5.10
N LEU A 63 13.50 7.21 -3.88
CA LEU A 63 14.50 7.70 -2.94
C LEU A 63 15.34 6.58 -2.32
N ALA A 64 14.77 5.41 -2.08
CA ALA A 64 15.47 4.26 -1.51
C ALA A 64 16.38 3.56 -2.53
N PHE A 65 15.97 3.50 -3.80
CA PHE A 65 16.69 2.85 -4.89
C PHE A 65 18.19 3.15 -4.96
N PRO A 66 18.67 4.41 -4.92
CA PRO A 66 20.11 4.69 -4.93
C PRO A 66 20.86 4.08 -3.74
N TYR A 67 20.24 3.98 -2.56
CA TYR A 67 20.87 3.35 -1.39
C TYR A 67 20.94 1.83 -1.49
N THR A 68 20.08 1.22 -2.30
CA THR A 68 20.10 -0.24 -2.56
C THR A 68 21.12 -0.62 -3.62
N LEU A 69 21.58 0.33 -4.45
CA LEU A 69 22.55 0.08 -5.51
C LEU A 69 24.01 0.05 -5.02
N ASP A 70 24.29 0.54 -3.81
CA ASP A 70 25.63 0.54 -3.19
C ASP A 70 25.92 -0.74 -2.35
N GLU A 71 25.12 -1.80 -2.53
CA GLU A 71 25.36 -3.18 -2.04
C GLU A 71 25.57 -4.16 -3.22
#